data_AF-A0A5E5QW15-F1
#
_entry.id   AF-A0A5E5QW15-F1
#
_cell.length_a   1.000
_cell.length_b   1.000
_cell.length_c   1.000
_cell.angle_alpha   90.00
_cell.angle_beta   90.00
_cell.angle_gamma   90.00
#
_symmetry.space_group_name_H-M   'P 1'
#
loop_
_entity.id
_entity.type
_entity.pdbx_description
1 polymer ?
#
loop_
_entity_poly.entity_id
_entity_poly.type
_entity_poly.pdbx_seq_one_letter_code
_entity_poly.pdbx_strand_id
1 'polypeptide(L)' 'MVARHLPRGGPADAPARGRTPDRLTKPRGSLGRLEQVAIDLAALQGRERPSLERIWVTVFAGDHG' A
#
# COMPACT_ATOMS: atom_id res chain seq x y z
N MET A 1 -21.64 -13.01 4.28
CA MET A 1 -20.50 -12.22 3.79
C MET A 1 -20.00 -12.87 2.50
N VAL A 2 -20.53 -12.46 1.35
CA VAL A 2 -20.16 -13.09 0.07
C VAL A 2 -18.82 -12.50 -0.37
N ALA A 3 -17.80 -13.33 -0.47
CA ALA A 3 -16.53 -12.98 -1.08
C ALA A 3 -16.78 -12.45 -2.49
N ARG A 4 -16.59 -11.15 -2.71
CA ARG A 4 -16.53 -10.61 -4.06
C ARG A 4 -15.21 -11.00 -4.70
N HIS A 5 -15.31 -11.28 -6.00
CA HIS A 5 -14.25 -11.65 -6.93
C HIS A 5 -12.87 -11.06 -6.59
N LEU A 6 -11.93 -11.95 -6.25
CA LEU A 6 -10.52 -11.61 -6.11
C LEU A 6 -9.96 -11.32 -7.52
N PRO A 7 -9.52 -10.09 -7.84
CA PRO A 7 -8.83 -9.88 -9.11
C PRO A 7 -7.57 -10.74 -9.14
N ARG A 8 -7.32 -11.41 -10.28
CA ARG A 8 -6.06 -12.13 -10.51
C ARG A 8 -4.94 -11.11 -10.68
N GLY A 9 -4.07 -11.01 -9.67
CA GLY A 9 -2.75 -10.40 -9.77
C GLY A 9 -1.76 -11.36 -9.15
N GLY A 10 -1.19 -12.24 -9.96
CA GLY A 10 -0.08 -13.11 -9.55
C GLY A 10 1.23 -12.32 -9.50
N PRO A 11 2.29 -12.88 -8.90
CA PRO A 11 3.59 -12.21 -8.71
C PRO A 11 4.39 -11.90 -10.02
N ALA A 12 3.74 -11.92 -11.19
CA ALA A 12 4.37 -11.78 -12.51
C ALA A 12 3.93 -10.54 -13.32
N ASP A 13 2.88 -9.82 -12.91
CA ASP A 13 2.49 -8.53 -13.52
C ASP A 13 3.24 -7.40 -12.80
N ALA A 14 4.56 -7.31 -13.04
CA ALA A 14 5.48 -6.60 -12.16
C ALA A 14 5.05 -5.14 -11.91
N PRO A 15 4.65 -4.77 -10.67
CA PRO A 15 4.28 -3.41 -10.38
C PRO A 15 5.51 -2.53 -10.56
N ALA A 16 5.31 -1.34 -11.11
CA ALA A 16 6.30 -0.28 -11.06
C ALA A 16 6.84 -0.23 -9.63
N ARG A 17 8.14 -0.50 -9.46
CA ARG A 17 8.80 -0.41 -8.15
C ARG A 17 8.47 0.97 -7.61
N GLY A 18 7.73 1.04 -6.49
CA GLY A 18 7.37 2.30 -5.86
C GLY A 18 8.64 3.15 -5.75
N ARG A 19 8.67 4.28 -6.46
CA ARG A 19 9.81 5.20 -6.44
C ARG A 19 9.39 6.39 -5.59
N THR A 20 10.32 6.89 -4.78
CA THR A 20 10.13 8.19 -4.16
C THR A 20 9.87 9.23 -5.27
N PRO A 21 8.82 10.07 -5.15
CA PRO A 21 8.58 11.14 -6.11
C PRO A 21 9.84 12.02 -6.22
N ASP A 22 10.36 12.20 -7.43
CA ASP A 22 11.61 12.91 -7.65
C ASP A 22 11.53 14.42 -7.32
N ARG A 23 10.32 14.96 -7.11
CA ARG A 23 10.07 16.38 -6.89
C ARG A 23 9.21 16.62 -5.66
N LEU A 24 9.77 16.35 -4.48
CA LEU A 24 9.21 16.78 -3.19
C LEU A 24 9.71 18.18 -2.86
N THR A 25 8.89 19.00 -2.21
CA THR A 25 9.32 20.28 -1.60
C THR A 25 10.20 20.09 -0.37
N LYS A 26 10.30 18.84 0.10
CA LYS A 26 11.11 18.42 1.24
C LYS A 26 12.39 17.72 0.75
N PRO A 27 13.54 17.89 1.42
CA PRO A 27 14.74 17.13 1.10
C PRO A 27 14.48 15.62 1.15
N ARG A 28 15.19 14.86 0.32
CA ARG A 28 15.14 13.38 0.36
C ARG A 28 15.48 12.88 1.76
N GLY A 29 14.76 11.88 2.25
CA GLY A 29 14.93 11.30 3.58
C GLY A 29 14.35 12.12 4.74
N SER A 30 13.95 13.37 4.53
CA SER A 30 13.45 14.23 5.62
C SER A 30 12.07 13.84 6.14
N LEU A 31 11.32 13.00 5.42
CA LEU A 31 10.06 12.43 5.89
C LEU A 31 10.25 11.06 6.54
N GLY A 32 11.48 10.53 6.55
CA GLY A 32 11.86 9.29 7.20
C GLY A 32 10.98 8.11 6.77
N ARG A 33 10.35 7.45 7.74
CA ARG A 33 9.51 6.25 7.51
C ARG A 33 8.35 6.48 6.56
N LEU A 34 7.85 7.72 6.44
CA LEU A 34 6.74 8.03 5.52
C LEU A 34 7.13 7.80 4.05
N GLU A 35 8.39 8.00 3.68
CA GLU A 35 8.88 7.74 2.31
C GLU A 35 8.80 6.26 1.99
N GLN A 36 9.20 5.40 2.93
CA GLN A 36 9.14 3.94 2.77
C GLN A 36 7.69 3.44 2.71
N VAL A 37 6.82 3.93 3.58
CA VAL A 37 5.40 3.54 3.58
C VAL A 37 4.72 3.91 2.25
N ALA A 38 5.05 5.06 1.67
CA ALA A 38 4.52 5.46 0.38
C ALA A 38 5.00 4.53 -0.76
N ILE A 39 6.27 4.13 -0.75
CA ILE A 39 6.84 3.16 -1.71
C ILE A 39 6.15 1.80 -1.58
N ASP A 40 6.01 1.31 -0.36
CA ASP A 40 5.40 0.01 -0.10
C ASP A 40 3.93 0.00 -0.54
N LEU A 41 3.19 1.07 -0.24
CA LEU A 41 1.79 1.21 -0.64
C LEU A 41 1.63 1.35 -2.16
N ALA A 42 2.55 2.05 -2.83
CA ALA A 42 2.58 2.16 -4.29
C ALA A 42 2.77 0.78 -4.95
N ALA A 43 3.68 -0.02 -4.41
CA ALA A 43 3.93 -1.39 -4.89
C ALA A 43 2.73 -2.30 -4.65
N LEU A 44 2.14 -2.27 -3.45
CA LEU A 44 0.96 -3.07 -3.09
C LEU A 44 -0.27 -2.74 -3.94
N GLN A 45 -0.44 -1.47 -4.31
CA GLN A 45 -1.58 -1.00 -5.10
C GLN A 45 -1.28 -0.98 -6.62
N GLY A 46 -0.06 -1.32 -7.04
CA GLY A 46 0.36 -1.29 -8.44
C GLY A 46 0.27 0.09 -9.10
N ARG A 47 0.49 1.18 -8.34
CA ARG A 47 0.36 2.56 -8.83
C ARG A 47 1.42 3.48 -8.24
N GLU A 48 1.90 4.42 -9.05
CA GLU A 48 2.99 5.34 -8.66
C GLU A 48 2.58 6.32 -7.54
N ARG A 49 1.33 6.79 -7.56
CA ARG A 49 0.77 7.70 -6.55
C ARG A 49 -0.31 6.97 -5.75
N PRO A 50 0.05 6.34 -4.63
CA PRO A 50 -0.92 5.64 -3.80
C PRO A 50 -1.90 6.63 -3.13
N SER A 51 -3.12 6.16 -2.89
CA SER A 51 -4.20 6.86 -2.17
C SER A 51 -4.86 5.89 -1.20
N LEU A 52 -5.53 6.44 -0.18
CA LEU A 52 -6.36 5.69 0.75
C LEU A 52 -7.69 6.44 0.88
N GLU A 53 -8.72 5.94 0.19
CA GLU A 53 -10.05 6.56 0.20
C GLU A 53 -11.02 5.78 1.10
N ARG A 54 -10.85 4.46 1.18
CA ARG A 54 -11.66 3.56 2.01
C ARG A 54 -10.73 2.71 2.87
N ILE A 55 -10.74 2.97 4.16
CA ILE A 55 -9.92 2.28 5.15
C ILE A 55 -10.81 1.28 5.88
N TRP A 56 -10.37 0.02 5.90
CA TRP A 56 -11.06 -1.05 6.61
C TRP A 56 -10.23 -1.49 7.81
N VAL A 57 -10.85 -1.50 8.98
CA VAL A 57 -10.28 -2.09 10.19
C VAL A 57 -11.15 -3.28 10.54
N THR A 58 -10.56 -4.47 10.55
CA THR A 58 -11.25 -5.71 10.94
C THR A 58 -10.68 -6.17 12.26
N VAL A 59 -11.53 -6.30 13.28
CA VAL A 59 -11.15 -6.78 14.61
C VAL A 59 -11.61 -8.22 14.74
N PHE A 60 -10.67 -9.12 15.02
CA PHE A 60 -10.95 -10.51 15.38
C PHE A 60 -10.80 -10.65 16.90
N ALA A 61 -11.87 -11.06 17.58
CA ALA A 61 -11.88 -11.31 19.00
C ALA A 61 -12.39 -12.72 19.27
N GLY A 62 -11.74 -13.44 20.18
CA GLY A 62 -12.09 -14.79 20.58
C GLY A 62 -11.60 -15.05 21.99
N ASP A 63 -12.31 -15.90 22.72
CA ASP A 63 -11.98 -16.32 24.08
C ASP A 63 -11.38 -17.73 24.07
N HIS A 64 -10.52 -18.04 25.04
CA HIS A 64 -9.96 -19.36 25.26
C HIS A 64 -10.32 -19.79 26.68
N GLY A 65 -11.05 -20.89 26.80
CA GLY A 65 -11.39 -21.49 28.09
C GLY A 65 -10.17 -22.05 28.81
#